data_AF-A0A1W2AEE5-F1
#
_entry.id   AF-A0A1W2AEE5-F1
#
_cell.length_a   1.000
_cell.length_b   1.000
_cell.length_c   1.000
_cell.angle_alpha   90.00
_cell.angle_beta   90.00
_cell.angle_gamma   90.00
#
_symmetry.space_group_name_H-M   'P 1'
#
loop_
_entity.id
_entity.type
_entity.pdbx_description
1 polymer ?
#
loop_
_entity_poly.entity_id
_entity_poly.type
_entity_poly.pdbx_seq_one_letter_code
_entity_poly.pdbx_strand_id
1 'polypeptide(L)'
;MKRCMVLVVCLVLAVGMCSCALAGSSKMSTSEAWDMAFALVERETGVTRDLLRKGQIVYDDGVWGFSVVLLDPPEDEDGLYAGDMDNDGNLIELDRPSKINLEQQLERELKACFHRENSYLYLADVCAKWNEKLASVSREEIDKIWPQYVGVLRRGITVPPENVLDIAVARRLGLEGLVKAAGWTEDMPGLFVEWVSAYYVLDGTPVYFFGLQQHSWFEEAYSTDAAMARYDKEMERAFSAVGQKDPRYIGIVVNAVTGELYEKPMMDYAPVEFNYLDFLIRTDEAVASIAGK
;
A
#
# COMPACT_ATOMS: atom_id res chain seq x y z
N MET A 1 16.14 4.32 -11.66
CA MET A 1 15.09 5.19 -12.24
C MET A 1 13.92 5.28 -11.24
N LYS A 2 14.18 5.87 -10.08
CA LYS A 2 13.28 5.92 -8.90
C LYS A 2 13.17 7.38 -8.42
N ARG A 3 12.77 8.32 -9.29
CA ARG A 3 12.54 9.74 -8.90
C ARG A 3 11.45 10.48 -9.71
N CYS A 4 10.71 9.82 -10.61
CA CYS A 4 9.87 10.56 -11.56
C CYS A 4 8.38 10.70 -11.21
N MET A 5 7.86 10.09 -10.13
CA MET A 5 6.42 10.20 -9.80
C MET A 5 6.05 11.28 -8.78
N VAL A 6 7.01 11.82 -8.02
CA VAL A 6 6.75 12.92 -7.06
C VAL A 6 7.08 14.30 -7.63
N LEU A 7 7.80 14.34 -8.76
CA LEU A 7 8.29 15.60 -9.35
C LEU A 7 7.41 16.21 -10.44
N VAL A 8 6.39 15.48 -10.93
CA VAL A 8 5.49 16.03 -11.97
C VAL A 8 4.44 16.97 -11.35
N VAL A 9 4.02 16.73 -10.11
CA VAL A 9 3.07 17.62 -9.39
C VAL A 9 3.69 18.96 -9.03
N CYS A 10 5.02 19.05 -8.86
CA CYS A 10 5.69 20.32 -8.57
C CYS A 10 6.05 21.16 -9.80
N LEU A 11 5.95 20.62 -11.03
CA LEU A 11 6.49 21.29 -12.22
C LEU A 11 5.44 22.04 -13.07
N VAL A 12 4.14 21.85 -12.83
CA VAL A 12 3.08 22.59 -13.54
C VAL A 12 2.83 23.98 -12.91
N LEU A 13 3.31 24.21 -11.69
CA LEU A 13 3.07 25.43 -10.87
C LEU A 13 3.86 26.69 -11.28
N ALA A 14 4.56 26.72 -12.43
CA ALA A 14 5.57 27.75 -12.70
C ALA A 14 5.26 28.78 -13.80
N VAL A 15 4.07 28.83 -14.41
CA VAL A 15 3.81 29.82 -15.48
C VAL A 15 2.45 30.48 -15.31
N GLY A 16 2.44 31.64 -14.64
CA GLY A 16 1.23 32.46 -14.53
C GLY A 16 1.39 33.80 -13.81
N MET A 17 2.55 34.46 -13.87
CA MET A 17 2.69 35.82 -13.35
C MET A 17 2.09 36.85 -14.32
N CYS A 18 0.94 37.45 -13.97
CA CYS A 18 0.68 38.88 -14.21
C CYS A 18 -0.60 39.37 -13.49
N SER A 19 -0.38 40.05 -12.37
CA SER A 19 -1.05 41.24 -11.81
C SER A 19 -2.54 41.50 -12.09
N CYS A 20 -3.35 41.54 -11.02
CA CYS A 20 -4.14 42.72 -10.62
C CYS A 20 -4.77 42.53 -9.23
N ALA A 21 -4.61 43.53 -8.36
CA ALA A 21 -5.14 43.58 -7.00
C ALA A 21 -6.66 43.81 -6.99
N LEU A 22 -7.41 43.00 -6.24
CA LEU A 22 -8.76 43.31 -5.78
C LEU A 22 -9.03 42.69 -4.40
N ALA A 23 -9.67 43.48 -3.54
CA ALA A 23 -10.42 43.18 -2.31
C ALA A 23 -9.94 42.02 -1.42
N GLY A 24 -9.63 42.33 -0.15
CA GLY A 24 -9.33 41.32 0.87
C GLY A 24 -10.52 40.39 1.14
N SER A 25 -10.66 39.31 0.38
CA SER A 25 -11.36 38.12 0.84
C SER A 25 -10.46 37.45 1.87
N SER A 26 -10.96 37.28 3.08
CA SER A 26 -10.26 36.46 4.07
C SER A 26 -10.07 35.08 3.47
N LYS A 27 -8.86 34.51 3.60
CA LYS A 27 -8.56 33.16 3.15
C LYS A 27 -9.68 32.20 3.60
N MET A 28 -10.28 31.48 2.66
CA MET A 28 -11.27 30.45 2.95
C MET A 28 -10.69 29.45 3.97
N SER A 29 -11.48 28.92 4.90
CA SER A 29 -10.98 27.84 5.78
C SER A 29 -10.75 26.56 4.96
N THR A 30 -9.87 25.67 5.44
CA THR A 30 -9.64 24.38 4.76
C THR A 30 -10.91 23.53 4.66
N SER A 31 -11.84 23.67 5.61
CA SER A 31 -13.13 22.95 5.55
C SER A 31 -14.02 23.48 4.44
N GLU A 32 -14.16 24.80 4.35
CA GLU A 32 -14.92 25.45 3.26
C GLU A 32 -14.28 25.15 1.90
N ALA A 33 -12.94 25.13 1.83
CA ALA A 33 -12.22 24.81 0.61
C ALA A 33 -12.48 23.36 0.15
N TRP A 34 -12.60 22.42 1.09
CA TRP A 34 -13.02 21.05 0.77
C TRP A 34 -14.45 21.00 0.24
N ASP A 35 -15.38 21.68 0.91
CA ASP A 35 -16.78 21.70 0.48
C ASP A 35 -16.93 22.30 -0.92
N MET A 36 -16.16 23.35 -1.23
CA MET A 36 -16.09 23.95 -2.55
C MET A 36 -15.48 23.00 -3.58
N ALA A 37 -14.35 22.35 -3.28
CA ALA A 37 -13.73 21.38 -4.20
C ALA A 37 -14.70 20.26 -4.63
N PHE A 38 -15.46 19.69 -3.68
CA PHE A 38 -16.49 18.69 -4.02
C PHE A 38 -17.60 19.29 -4.90
N ALA A 39 -18.10 20.49 -4.55
CA ALA A 39 -19.14 21.15 -5.32
C ALA A 39 -18.69 21.50 -6.74
N LEU A 40 -17.42 21.88 -6.93
CA LEU A 40 -16.82 22.14 -8.23
C LEU A 40 -16.76 20.87 -9.08
N VAL A 41 -16.27 19.75 -8.52
CA VAL A 41 -16.26 18.46 -9.23
C VAL A 41 -17.68 18.05 -9.63
N GLU A 42 -18.63 18.13 -8.71
CA GLU A 42 -20.04 17.79 -8.98
C GLU A 42 -20.64 18.67 -10.09
N ARG A 43 -20.37 19.98 -10.07
CA ARG A 43 -20.87 20.92 -11.07
C ARG A 43 -20.30 20.67 -12.47
N GLU A 44 -18.99 20.44 -12.58
CA GLU A 44 -18.30 20.32 -13.88
C GLU A 44 -18.43 18.92 -14.51
N THR A 45 -18.73 17.89 -13.71
CA THR A 45 -18.66 16.49 -14.14
C THR A 45 -19.95 15.71 -13.90
N GLY A 46 -20.82 16.18 -13.01
CA GLY A 46 -22.03 15.48 -12.57
C GLY A 46 -21.77 14.37 -11.54
N VAL A 47 -20.52 14.14 -11.11
CA VAL A 47 -20.19 13.14 -10.09
C VAL A 47 -20.53 13.68 -8.70
N THR A 48 -21.41 12.99 -8.00
CA THR A 48 -21.91 13.42 -6.70
C THR A 48 -20.90 13.17 -5.57
N ARG A 49 -20.96 14.00 -4.52
CA ARG A 49 -20.03 13.96 -3.39
C ARG A 49 -19.94 12.61 -2.67
N ASP A 50 -21.02 11.83 -2.62
CA ASP A 50 -21.06 10.50 -2.00
C ASP A 50 -20.21 9.45 -2.74
N LEU A 51 -19.89 9.70 -4.01
CA LEU A 51 -18.99 8.86 -4.81
C LEU A 51 -17.52 9.28 -4.68
N LEU A 52 -17.24 10.32 -3.90
CA LEU A 52 -15.93 10.96 -3.84
C LEU A 52 -15.33 10.90 -2.44
N ARG A 53 -14.01 10.79 -2.35
CA ARG A 53 -13.24 10.96 -1.11
C ARG A 53 -12.19 12.05 -1.25
N LYS A 54 -11.83 12.64 -0.11
CA LYS A 54 -10.75 13.63 -0.02
C LYS A 54 -9.44 13.01 -0.49
N GLY A 55 -8.78 13.68 -1.43
CA GLY A 55 -7.36 13.49 -1.69
C GLY A 55 -6.56 14.47 -0.82
N GLN A 56 -5.90 15.40 -1.47
CA GLN A 56 -5.12 16.47 -0.86
C GLN A 56 -5.69 17.83 -1.20
N ILE A 57 -5.54 18.80 -0.28
CA ILE A 57 -5.82 20.22 -0.56
C ILE A 57 -4.69 21.07 0.02
N VAL A 58 -4.20 22.03 -0.75
CA VAL A 58 -3.10 22.93 -0.38
C VAL A 58 -3.48 24.34 -0.80
N TYR A 59 -3.04 25.33 -0.03
CA TYR A 59 -3.19 26.73 -0.39
C TYR A 59 -1.82 27.34 -0.63
N ASP A 60 -1.63 27.94 -1.80
CA ASP A 60 -0.44 28.69 -2.15
C ASP A 60 -0.82 29.92 -2.99
N ASP A 61 -0.20 31.06 -2.69
CA ASP A 61 -0.36 32.34 -3.41
C ASP A 61 -1.79 32.73 -3.86
N GLY A 62 -2.79 32.56 -2.98
CA GLY A 62 -4.19 32.94 -3.31
C GLY A 62 -4.99 31.85 -4.03
N VAL A 63 -4.38 30.71 -4.31
CA VAL A 63 -4.96 29.57 -5.01
C VAL A 63 -5.05 28.36 -4.08
N TRP A 64 -6.16 27.65 -4.18
CA TRP A 64 -6.36 26.34 -3.58
C TRP A 64 -6.18 25.27 -4.64
N GLY A 65 -5.07 24.53 -4.55
CA GLY A 65 -4.89 23.29 -5.30
C GLY A 65 -5.55 22.13 -4.56
N PHE A 66 -6.39 21.36 -5.24
CA PHE A 66 -7.13 20.25 -4.67
C PHE A 66 -7.05 18.98 -5.51
N SER A 67 -7.26 17.85 -4.85
CA SER A 67 -7.52 16.57 -5.48
C SER A 67 -8.64 15.82 -4.76
N VAL A 68 -9.50 15.22 -5.56
CA VAL A 68 -10.66 14.43 -5.11
C VAL A 68 -10.63 13.10 -5.85
N VAL A 69 -10.86 12.00 -5.14
CA VAL A 69 -10.72 10.65 -5.69
C VAL A 69 -12.08 9.98 -5.77
N LEU A 70 -12.40 9.42 -6.93
CA LEU A 70 -13.58 8.58 -7.14
C LEU A 70 -13.44 7.27 -6.35
N LEU A 71 -14.49 6.90 -5.62
CA LEU A 71 -14.49 5.70 -4.76
C LEU A 71 -14.42 4.40 -5.56
N ASP A 72 -15.14 4.35 -6.68
CA ASP A 72 -15.21 3.20 -7.59
C ASP A 72 -14.98 3.67 -9.04
N PRO A 73 -13.73 3.98 -9.43
CA PRO A 73 -13.44 4.44 -10.76
C PRO A 73 -13.55 3.32 -11.80
N PRO A 74 -13.79 3.65 -13.08
CA PRO A 74 -13.60 2.70 -14.16
C PRO A 74 -12.24 2.03 -14.05
N GLU A 75 -12.20 0.74 -14.40
CA GLU A 75 -11.00 -0.08 -14.18
C GLU A 75 -9.77 0.51 -14.88
N ASP A 76 -9.95 1.12 -16.05
CA ASP A 76 -8.91 1.70 -16.88
C ASP A 76 -8.65 3.19 -16.61
N GLU A 77 -9.15 3.76 -15.50
CA GLU A 77 -8.94 5.15 -15.10
C GLU A 77 -8.34 5.27 -13.70
N ASP A 78 -7.55 6.31 -13.43
CA ASP A 78 -6.99 6.57 -12.09
C ASP A 78 -8.02 7.08 -11.07
N GLY A 79 -9.18 7.55 -11.54
CA GLY A 79 -10.25 8.09 -10.70
C GLY A 79 -9.93 9.44 -10.06
N LEU A 80 -8.88 10.13 -10.50
CA LEU A 80 -8.40 11.36 -9.87
C LEU A 80 -8.99 12.58 -10.58
N TYR A 81 -9.71 13.40 -9.83
CA TYR A 81 -9.97 14.79 -10.18
C TYR A 81 -8.95 15.67 -9.48
N ALA A 82 -8.22 16.48 -10.23
CA ALA A 82 -7.27 17.45 -9.69
C ALA A 82 -7.60 18.82 -10.25
N GLY A 83 -7.50 19.87 -9.46
CA GLY A 83 -7.84 21.19 -9.94
C GLY A 83 -7.38 22.30 -9.02
N ASP A 84 -7.50 23.51 -9.55
CA ASP A 84 -7.16 24.75 -8.86
C ASP A 84 -8.40 25.63 -8.79
N MET A 85 -8.60 26.28 -7.64
CA MET A 85 -9.64 27.29 -7.47
C MET A 85 -9.08 28.54 -6.78
N ASP A 86 -9.62 29.70 -7.10
CA ASP A 86 -9.26 30.93 -6.41
C ASP A 86 -9.80 30.98 -4.97
N ASN A 87 -9.39 31.99 -4.20
CA ASN A 87 -9.84 32.14 -2.82
C ASN A 87 -11.34 32.45 -2.66
N ASP A 88 -12.02 32.82 -3.75
CA ASP A 88 -13.46 33.06 -3.78
C ASP A 88 -14.25 31.79 -4.16
N GLY A 89 -13.56 30.68 -4.45
CA GLY A 89 -14.14 29.38 -4.79
C GLY A 89 -14.47 29.23 -6.28
N ASN A 90 -13.96 30.09 -7.15
CA ASN A 90 -14.12 29.93 -8.59
C ASN A 90 -13.07 28.96 -9.12
N LEU A 91 -13.50 28.07 -10.01
CA LEU A 91 -12.62 27.12 -10.66
C LEU A 91 -11.69 27.83 -11.64
N ILE A 92 -10.39 27.55 -11.52
CA ILE A 92 -9.36 27.96 -12.47
C ILE A 92 -9.16 26.84 -13.49
N GLU A 93 -8.93 25.62 -13.03
CA GLU A 93 -8.70 24.43 -13.86
C GLU A 93 -9.21 23.17 -13.16
N LEU A 94 -9.66 22.19 -13.95
CA LEU A 94 -10.04 20.86 -13.47
C LEU A 94 -9.59 19.78 -14.48
N ASP A 95 -8.61 19.00 -14.06
CA ASP A 95 -8.22 17.74 -14.68
C ASP A 95 -9.21 16.63 -14.34
N ARG A 96 -9.53 15.82 -15.34
CA ARG A 96 -10.40 14.65 -15.23
C ARG A 96 -9.57 13.38 -15.07
N PRO A 97 -10.18 12.28 -14.58
CA PRO A 97 -9.53 10.99 -14.49
C PRO A 97 -8.86 10.60 -15.81
N SER A 98 -7.60 10.18 -15.71
CA SER A 98 -6.79 9.81 -16.86
C SER A 98 -6.79 8.31 -17.06
N LYS A 99 -6.64 7.87 -18.31
CA LYS A 99 -6.48 6.45 -18.62
C LYS A 99 -5.18 5.91 -18.04
N ILE A 100 -5.26 4.74 -17.41
CA ILE A 100 -4.12 4.03 -16.84
C ILE A 100 -3.85 2.71 -17.57
N ASN A 101 -2.58 2.37 -17.67
CA ASN A 101 -2.14 1.14 -18.34
C ASN A 101 -2.36 -0.10 -17.46
N LEU A 102 -2.18 -1.30 -18.02
CA LEU A 102 -2.40 -2.56 -17.29
C LEU A 102 -1.52 -2.71 -16.04
N GLU A 103 -0.29 -2.23 -16.08
CA GLU A 103 0.62 -2.26 -14.94
C GLU A 103 0.07 -1.42 -13.77
N GLN A 104 -0.37 -0.19 -14.06
CA GLN A 104 -0.96 0.71 -13.06
C GLN A 104 -2.27 0.15 -12.49
N GLN A 105 -3.09 -0.50 -13.32
CA GLN A 105 -4.31 -1.17 -12.88
C GLN A 105 -3.98 -2.29 -11.88
N LEU A 106 -3.03 -3.16 -12.22
CA LEU A 106 -2.62 -4.28 -11.36
C LEU A 106 -1.94 -3.79 -10.07
N GLU A 107 -1.04 -2.80 -10.18
CA GLU A 107 -0.39 -2.18 -9.02
C GLU A 107 -1.42 -1.64 -8.03
N ARG A 108 -2.45 -0.93 -8.51
CA ARG A 108 -3.51 -0.37 -7.67
C ARG A 108 -4.27 -1.45 -6.92
N GLU A 109 -4.68 -2.52 -7.61
CA GLU A 109 -5.44 -3.61 -7.00
C GLU A 109 -4.61 -4.41 -6.01
N LEU A 110 -3.34 -4.71 -6.34
CA LEU A 110 -2.43 -5.33 -5.39
C LEU A 110 -2.24 -4.43 -4.17
N LYS A 111 -1.95 -3.13 -4.35
CA LYS A 111 -1.78 -2.17 -3.25
C LYS A 111 -3.00 -2.13 -2.33
N ALA A 112 -4.21 -2.26 -2.87
CA ALA A 112 -5.44 -2.27 -2.09
C ALA A 112 -5.60 -3.53 -1.21
N CYS A 113 -4.89 -4.62 -1.51
CA CYS A 113 -4.91 -5.85 -0.71
C CYS A 113 -4.12 -5.72 0.60
N PHE A 114 -3.16 -4.81 0.69
CA PHE A 114 -2.28 -4.66 1.86
C PHE A 114 -2.96 -3.90 3.01
N HIS A 115 -2.45 -4.11 4.22
CA HIS A 115 -2.91 -3.48 5.47
C HIS A 115 -4.37 -3.79 5.83
N ARG A 116 -4.84 -5.00 5.48
CA ARG A 116 -6.18 -5.50 5.82
C ARG A 116 -6.09 -6.84 6.54
N GLU A 117 -6.92 -7.00 7.59
CA GLU A 117 -7.05 -8.25 8.34
C GLU A 117 -7.44 -9.44 7.45
N ASN A 118 -8.21 -9.18 6.39
CA ASN A 118 -8.65 -10.19 5.41
C ASN A 118 -7.89 -10.08 4.07
N SER A 119 -6.66 -9.57 4.08
CA SER A 119 -5.84 -9.37 2.88
C SER A 119 -5.72 -10.62 2.00
N TYR A 120 -5.70 -11.82 2.60
CA TYR A 120 -5.67 -13.09 1.85
C TYR A 120 -6.89 -13.32 0.94
N LEU A 121 -8.10 -12.88 1.34
CA LEU A 121 -9.30 -12.99 0.51
C LEU A 121 -9.21 -12.04 -0.68
N TYR A 122 -8.89 -10.77 -0.41
CA TYR A 122 -8.73 -9.76 -1.45
C TYR A 122 -7.64 -10.14 -2.45
N LEU A 123 -6.52 -10.66 -1.96
CA LEU A 123 -5.42 -11.07 -2.82
C LEU A 123 -5.79 -12.29 -3.68
N ALA A 124 -6.57 -13.24 -3.14
CA ALA A 124 -7.11 -14.36 -3.90
C ALA A 124 -8.06 -13.88 -5.01
N ASP A 125 -8.96 -12.95 -4.72
CA ASP A 125 -9.91 -12.39 -5.69
C ASP A 125 -9.17 -11.63 -6.82
N VAL A 126 -8.19 -10.79 -6.46
CA VAL A 126 -7.34 -10.09 -7.43
C VAL A 126 -6.57 -11.09 -8.28
N CYS A 127 -5.99 -12.14 -7.68
CA CYS A 127 -5.28 -13.16 -8.44
C CYS A 127 -6.20 -13.93 -9.40
N ALA A 128 -7.41 -14.29 -8.99
CA ALA A 128 -8.39 -14.94 -9.84
C ALA A 128 -8.77 -14.05 -11.04
N LYS A 129 -9.18 -12.80 -10.77
CA LYS A 129 -9.53 -11.81 -11.78
C LYS A 129 -8.40 -11.62 -12.80
N TRP A 130 -7.17 -11.39 -12.31
CA TRP A 130 -6.05 -11.10 -13.19
C TRP A 130 -5.53 -12.32 -13.93
N ASN A 131 -5.63 -13.54 -13.39
CA ASN A 131 -5.27 -14.74 -14.13
C ASN A 131 -6.15 -14.92 -15.37
N GLU A 132 -7.45 -14.65 -15.28
CA GLU A 132 -8.35 -14.64 -16.43
C GLU A 132 -8.00 -13.52 -17.41
N LYS A 133 -7.78 -12.30 -16.90
CA LYS A 133 -7.43 -11.13 -17.73
C LYS A 133 -6.13 -11.35 -18.48
N LEU A 134 -5.07 -11.80 -17.79
CA LEU A 134 -3.76 -12.05 -18.40
C LEU A 134 -3.80 -13.16 -19.46
N ALA A 135 -4.72 -14.13 -19.36
CA ALA A 135 -4.89 -15.13 -20.41
C ALA A 135 -5.39 -14.53 -21.74
N SER A 136 -6.02 -13.35 -21.69
CA SER A 136 -6.52 -12.62 -22.86
C SER A 136 -5.57 -11.52 -23.36
N VAL A 137 -4.52 -11.19 -22.60
CA VAL A 137 -3.55 -10.13 -22.90
C VAL A 137 -2.36 -10.70 -23.68
N SER A 138 -1.82 -9.93 -24.62
CA SER A 138 -0.66 -10.37 -25.41
C SER A 138 0.60 -10.48 -24.54
N ARG A 139 1.51 -11.39 -24.89
CA ARG A 139 2.79 -11.54 -24.16
C ARG A 139 3.59 -10.23 -24.13
N GLU A 140 3.57 -9.46 -25.22
CA GLU A 140 4.24 -8.17 -25.33
C GLU A 140 3.70 -7.12 -24.34
N GLU A 141 2.42 -7.19 -24.01
CA GLU A 141 1.82 -6.32 -22.98
C GLU A 141 2.13 -6.81 -21.57
N ILE A 142 2.14 -8.12 -21.35
CA ILE A 142 2.55 -8.71 -20.07
C ILE A 142 4.00 -8.37 -19.76
N ASP A 143 4.88 -8.41 -20.76
CA ASP A 143 6.31 -8.09 -20.62
C ASP A 143 6.56 -6.61 -20.28
N LYS A 144 5.55 -5.73 -20.41
CA LYS A 144 5.60 -4.33 -19.94
C LYS A 144 5.20 -4.17 -18.48
N ILE A 145 4.57 -5.17 -17.87
CA ILE A 145 4.21 -5.17 -16.45
C ILE A 145 5.44 -5.56 -15.64
N TRP A 146 5.69 -4.88 -14.51
CA TRP A 146 6.77 -5.25 -13.61
C TRP A 146 6.72 -6.75 -13.24
N PRO A 147 7.79 -7.54 -13.49
CA PRO A 147 7.82 -8.98 -13.21
C PRO A 147 7.31 -9.42 -11.85
N GLN A 148 7.51 -8.63 -10.80
CA GLN A 148 7.05 -8.92 -9.44
C GLN A 148 5.52 -9.05 -9.37
N TYR A 149 4.78 -8.16 -10.05
CA TYR A 149 3.31 -8.22 -10.06
C TYR A 149 2.82 -9.50 -10.73
N VAL A 150 3.38 -9.83 -11.89
CA VAL A 150 3.05 -11.07 -12.59
C VAL A 150 3.49 -12.29 -11.78
N GLY A 151 4.61 -12.20 -11.06
CA GLY A 151 5.12 -13.23 -10.17
C GLY A 151 4.13 -13.58 -9.05
N VAL A 152 3.51 -12.57 -8.43
CA VAL A 152 2.46 -12.77 -7.41
C VAL A 152 1.26 -13.51 -8.00
N LEU A 153 0.78 -13.11 -9.18
CA LEU A 153 -0.36 -13.77 -9.84
C LEU A 153 -0.06 -15.24 -10.14
N ARG A 154 1.17 -15.53 -10.57
CA ARG A 154 1.66 -16.89 -10.87
C ARG A 154 1.86 -17.76 -9.64
N ARG A 155 1.85 -17.21 -8.43
CA ARG A 155 1.89 -18.02 -7.20
C ARG A 155 0.63 -18.85 -7.00
N GLY A 156 -0.45 -18.57 -7.75
CA GLY A 156 -1.70 -19.30 -7.61
C GLY A 156 -2.30 -19.10 -6.22
N ILE A 157 -2.32 -17.84 -5.76
CA ILE A 157 -2.91 -17.47 -4.48
C ILE A 157 -4.42 -17.68 -4.56
N THR A 158 -4.97 -18.40 -3.59
CA THR A 158 -6.39 -18.75 -3.53
C THR A 158 -6.93 -18.62 -2.11
N VAL A 159 -8.25 -18.72 -1.97
CA VAL A 159 -8.87 -18.95 -0.67
C VAL A 159 -8.44 -20.33 -0.14
N PRO A 160 -8.14 -20.47 1.16
CA PRO A 160 -7.80 -21.76 1.75
C PRO A 160 -9.00 -22.72 1.72
N PRO A 161 -8.80 -24.01 1.42
CA PRO A 161 -9.86 -25.01 1.47
C PRO A 161 -10.22 -25.38 2.92
N GLU A 162 -11.39 -25.99 3.15
CA GLU A 162 -11.86 -26.34 4.51
C GLU A 162 -11.01 -27.40 5.24
N ASN A 163 -10.15 -28.12 4.51
CA ASN A 163 -9.34 -29.22 5.07
C ASN A 163 -7.95 -28.79 5.57
N VAL A 164 -7.64 -27.48 5.57
CA VAL A 164 -6.43 -26.93 6.19
C VAL A 164 -6.76 -26.23 7.51
N LEU A 165 -5.74 -25.84 8.26
CA LEU A 165 -5.91 -25.09 9.50
C LEU A 165 -6.63 -23.77 9.24
N ASP A 166 -7.47 -23.37 10.19
CA ASP A 166 -8.00 -22.00 10.22
C ASP A 166 -6.86 -20.97 10.22
N ILE A 167 -7.04 -19.86 9.50
CA ILE A 167 -5.99 -18.86 9.32
C ILE A 167 -5.54 -18.24 10.65
N ALA A 168 -6.44 -18.03 11.62
CA ALA A 168 -6.07 -17.50 12.93
C ALA A 168 -5.24 -18.50 13.72
N VAL A 169 -5.53 -19.80 13.57
CA VAL A 169 -4.71 -20.88 14.16
C VAL A 169 -3.34 -20.95 13.52
N ALA A 170 -3.27 -20.95 12.19
CA ALA A 170 -2.01 -20.96 11.44
C ALA A 170 -1.15 -19.72 11.76
N ARG A 171 -1.79 -18.55 11.88
CA ARG A 171 -1.14 -17.30 12.28
C ARG A 171 -0.52 -17.44 13.67
N ARG A 172 -1.29 -17.87 14.67
CA ARG A 172 -0.79 -18.06 16.04
C ARG A 172 0.43 -18.99 16.07
N LEU A 173 0.32 -20.16 15.43
CA LEU A 173 1.43 -21.14 15.38
C LEU A 173 2.64 -20.58 14.62
N GLY A 174 2.43 -19.81 13.56
CA GLY A 174 3.49 -19.10 12.84
C GLY A 174 4.23 -18.10 13.72
N LEU A 175 3.50 -17.31 14.54
CA LEU A 175 4.10 -16.37 15.48
C LEU A 175 4.87 -17.08 16.60
N GLU A 176 4.34 -18.16 17.16
CA GLU A 176 5.04 -19.00 18.14
C GLU A 176 6.33 -19.60 17.54
N GLY A 177 6.24 -20.09 16.30
CA GLY A 177 7.39 -20.59 15.54
C GLY A 177 8.45 -19.52 15.29
N LEU A 178 8.03 -18.31 14.92
CA LEU A 178 8.90 -17.14 14.76
C LEU A 178 9.64 -16.85 16.07
N VAL A 179 8.93 -16.74 17.18
CA VAL A 179 9.51 -16.45 18.51
C VAL A 179 10.60 -17.46 18.84
N LYS A 180 10.31 -18.75 18.66
CA LYS A 180 11.28 -19.83 18.89
C LYS A 180 12.48 -19.76 17.94
N ALA A 181 12.25 -19.56 16.65
CA ALA A 181 13.30 -19.56 15.64
C ALA A 181 14.24 -18.35 15.75
N ALA A 182 13.71 -17.20 16.15
CA ALA A 182 14.45 -15.95 16.28
C ALA A 182 15.05 -15.76 17.69
N GLY A 183 14.65 -16.55 18.68
CA GLY A 183 15.05 -16.36 20.07
C GLY A 183 14.46 -15.09 20.68
N TRP A 184 13.23 -14.76 20.30
CA TRP A 184 12.50 -13.59 20.80
C TRP A 184 11.67 -13.93 22.04
N THR A 185 11.10 -12.91 22.68
CA THR A 185 10.05 -13.11 23.67
C THR A 185 8.68 -13.15 23.00
N GLU A 186 7.68 -13.71 23.67
CA GLU A 186 6.31 -13.88 23.15
C GLU A 186 5.63 -12.56 22.77
N ASP A 187 6.01 -11.45 23.39
CA ASP A 187 5.42 -10.13 23.14
C ASP A 187 6.00 -9.42 21.90
N MET A 188 7.19 -9.79 21.44
CA MET A 188 7.89 -9.07 20.35
C MET A 188 7.13 -9.07 19.01
N PRO A 189 6.46 -10.15 18.58
CA PRO A 189 5.63 -10.10 17.37
C PRO A 189 4.51 -9.07 17.44
N GLY A 190 4.02 -8.72 18.64
CA GLY A 190 3.00 -7.70 18.85
C GLY A 190 3.47 -6.27 18.58
N LEU A 191 4.76 -6.06 18.35
CA LEU A 191 5.33 -4.77 17.94
C LEU A 191 5.25 -4.54 16.42
N PHE A 192 4.72 -5.51 15.68
CA PHE A 192 4.57 -5.47 14.24
C PHE A 192 3.10 -5.54 13.86
N VAL A 193 2.75 -4.89 12.76
CA VAL A 193 1.44 -5.01 12.12
C VAL A 193 1.50 -6.07 11.01
N GLU A 194 0.47 -6.91 10.93
CA GLU A 194 0.28 -7.77 9.77
C GLU A 194 -0.10 -6.90 8.57
N TRP A 195 0.76 -6.87 7.56
CA TRP A 195 0.54 -6.04 6.38
C TRP A 195 -0.02 -6.84 5.20
N VAL A 196 0.18 -8.16 5.17
CA VAL A 196 -0.46 -9.06 4.20
C VAL A 196 -0.46 -10.49 4.71
N SER A 197 -1.48 -11.24 4.33
CA SER A 197 -1.51 -12.70 4.40
C SER A 197 -1.93 -13.29 3.06
N ALA A 198 -1.50 -14.52 2.79
CA ALA A 198 -1.83 -15.24 1.57
C ALA A 198 -1.86 -16.75 1.83
N TYR A 199 -2.64 -17.47 1.02
CA TYR A 199 -2.62 -18.92 0.94
C TYR A 199 -2.31 -19.36 -0.48
N TYR A 200 -1.38 -20.31 -0.63
CA TYR A 200 -1.01 -20.90 -1.92
C TYR A 200 -0.33 -22.26 -1.72
N VAL A 201 -0.03 -22.95 -2.82
CA VAL A 201 0.71 -24.21 -2.81
C VAL A 201 2.16 -23.96 -3.24
N LEU A 202 3.10 -24.19 -2.32
CA LEU A 202 4.54 -24.07 -2.55
C LEU A 202 5.16 -25.47 -2.67
N ASP A 203 5.68 -25.79 -3.85
CA ASP A 203 6.32 -27.09 -4.15
C ASP A 203 5.48 -28.30 -3.71
N GLY A 204 4.17 -28.24 -3.99
CA GLY A 204 3.19 -29.27 -3.63
C GLY A 204 2.70 -29.22 -2.18
N THR A 205 3.24 -28.32 -1.35
CA THR A 205 2.81 -28.14 0.05
C THR A 205 1.88 -26.94 0.17
N PRO A 206 0.67 -27.10 0.73
CA PRO A 206 -0.20 -25.97 1.03
C PRO A 206 0.39 -25.15 2.18
N VAL A 207 0.52 -23.84 1.97
CA VAL A 207 1.14 -22.93 2.94
C VAL A 207 0.31 -21.67 3.15
N TYR A 208 0.41 -21.13 4.35
CA TYR A 208 0.09 -19.73 4.63
C TYR A 208 1.37 -18.90 4.61
N PHE A 209 1.30 -17.73 4.01
CA PHE A 209 2.28 -16.67 4.19
C PHE A 209 1.68 -15.58 5.08
N PHE A 210 2.45 -15.13 6.06
CA PHE A 210 2.16 -13.95 6.87
C PHE A 210 3.32 -12.97 6.75
N GLY A 211 3.02 -11.78 6.24
CA GLY A 211 3.90 -10.65 6.22
C GLY A 211 3.63 -9.76 7.42
N LEU A 212 4.67 -9.45 8.19
CA LEU A 212 4.66 -8.46 9.26
C LEU A 212 5.58 -7.29 8.89
N GLN A 213 5.23 -6.09 9.31
CA GLN A 213 6.05 -4.88 9.13
C GLN A 213 6.03 -4.03 10.38
N GLN A 214 7.04 -3.17 10.53
CA GLN A 214 7.01 -2.13 11.56
C GLN A 214 5.86 -1.14 11.32
N HIS A 215 5.36 -0.55 12.40
CA HIS A 215 4.37 0.52 12.31
C HIS A 215 4.94 1.76 11.59
N SER A 216 4.06 2.48 10.91
CA SER A 216 4.43 3.67 10.12
C SER A 216 3.56 4.88 10.43
N TRP A 217 4.05 6.06 10.06
CA TRP A 217 3.35 7.34 10.19
C TRP A 217 2.02 7.43 9.43
N PHE A 218 1.77 6.51 8.50
CA PHE A 218 0.51 6.44 7.76
C PHE A 218 -0.62 5.84 8.59
N GLU A 219 -0.30 5.18 9.71
CA GLU A 219 -1.28 4.65 10.64
C GLU A 219 -1.71 5.75 11.62
N GLU A 220 -3.02 5.91 11.83
CA GLU A 220 -3.57 6.98 12.66
C GLU A 220 -2.96 6.98 14.07
N ALA A 221 -2.79 5.79 14.68
CA ALA A 221 -2.19 5.59 15.99
C ALA A 221 -0.73 6.08 16.09
N TYR A 222 -0.05 6.24 14.95
CA TYR A 222 1.37 6.57 14.83
C TYR A 222 1.60 7.83 13.98
N SER A 223 0.56 8.61 13.70
CA SER A 223 0.62 9.81 12.85
C SER A 223 1.31 11.02 13.49
N THR A 224 1.80 10.90 14.73
CA THR A 224 2.42 12.00 15.50
C THR A 224 3.83 11.67 15.98
N ASP A 225 4.67 12.70 16.11
CA ASP A 225 6.06 12.53 16.56
C ASP A 225 6.17 11.85 17.91
N ALA A 226 5.29 12.19 18.83
CA ALA A 226 5.28 11.60 20.17
C ALA A 226 4.87 10.13 20.17
N ALA A 227 3.99 9.71 19.26
CA ALA A 227 3.57 8.33 19.13
C ALA A 227 4.68 7.47 18.50
N MET A 228 5.27 7.93 17.39
CA MET A 228 6.36 7.21 16.74
C MET A 228 7.63 7.16 17.59
N ALA A 229 8.00 8.25 18.26
CA ALA A 229 9.15 8.22 19.18
C ALA A 229 8.97 7.22 20.34
N ARG A 230 7.72 6.98 20.78
CA ARG A 230 7.41 5.97 21.80
C ARG A 230 7.57 4.57 21.23
N TYR A 231 7.01 4.34 20.04
CA TYR A 231 7.14 3.07 19.32
C TYR A 231 8.60 2.70 19.08
N ASP A 232 9.40 3.62 18.53
CA ASP A 232 10.82 3.40 18.24
C ASP A 232 11.59 3.02 19.52
N LYS A 233 11.28 3.67 20.65
CA LYS A 233 11.88 3.35 21.95
C LYS A 233 11.48 1.96 22.46
N GLU A 234 10.25 1.54 22.23
CA GLU A 234 9.78 0.20 22.59
C GLU A 234 10.47 -0.89 21.75
N MET A 235 10.59 -0.65 20.44
CA MET A 235 11.36 -1.49 19.51
C MET A 235 12.82 -1.60 19.95
N GLU A 236 13.51 -0.46 20.15
CA GLU A 236 14.91 -0.43 20.58
C GLU A 236 15.11 -1.22 21.88
N ARG A 237 14.23 -1.03 22.87
CA ARG A 237 14.28 -1.74 24.15
C ARG A 237 14.12 -3.24 23.98
N ALA A 238 13.13 -3.68 23.20
CA ALA A 238 12.83 -5.11 23.03
C ALA A 238 13.99 -5.83 22.33
N PHE A 239 14.49 -5.26 21.23
CA PHE A 239 15.56 -5.88 20.43
C PHE A 239 16.94 -5.77 21.09
N SER A 240 17.23 -4.68 21.82
CA SER A 240 18.46 -4.57 22.61
C SER A 240 18.51 -5.60 23.75
N ALA A 241 17.36 -5.93 24.36
CA ALA A 241 17.29 -6.91 25.45
C ALA A 241 17.71 -8.33 25.02
N VAL A 242 17.52 -8.67 23.74
CA VAL A 242 17.94 -9.94 23.14
C VAL A 242 19.24 -9.83 22.32
N GLY A 243 19.87 -8.64 22.31
CA GLY A 243 21.12 -8.40 21.59
C GLY A 243 20.99 -8.45 20.06
N GLN A 244 19.82 -8.13 19.52
CA GLN A 244 19.52 -8.18 18.08
C GLN A 244 19.18 -6.80 17.53
N LYS A 245 19.19 -6.65 16.20
CA LYS A 245 18.62 -5.49 15.51
C LYS A 245 17.13 -5.72 15.26
N ASP A 246 16.36 -4.65 15.23
CA ASP A 246 14.97 -4.68 14.81
C ASP A 246 14.85 -4.85 13.28
N PRO A 247 14.12 -5.86 12.79
CA PRO A 247 13.80 -5.98 11.37
C PRO A 247 12.72 -4.97 10.98
N ARG A 248 12.77 -4.51 9.72
CA ARG A 248 11.73 -3.69 9.10
C ARG A 248 10.53 -4.54 8.67
N TYR A 249 10.82 -5.70 8.10
CA TYR A 249 9.82 -6.63 7.58
C TYR A 249 10.15 -8.06 7.98
N ILE A 250 9.11 -8.86 8.20
CA ILE A 250 9.20 -10.28 8.53
C ILE A 250 8.26 -11.06 7.62
N GLY A 251 8.77 -12.09 6.96
CA GLY A 251 7.98 -13.05 6.19
C GLY A 251 7.99 -14.41 6.87
N ILE A 252 6.82 -14.90 7.24
CA ILE A 252 6.62 -16.22 7.87
C ILE A 252 5.87 -17.11 6.88
N VAL A 253 6.39 -18.31 6.63
CA VAL A 253 5.68 -19.34 5.86
C VAL A 253 5.35 -20.49 6.79
N VAL A 254 4.08 -20.86 6.85
CA VAL A 254 3.54 -21.88 7.74
C VAL A 254 2.92 -22.98 6.90
N ASN A 255 3.26 -24.24 7.18
CA ASN A 255 2.57 -25.37 6.58
C ASN A 255 1.09 -25.34 7.00
N ALA A 256 0.18 -25.25 6.04
CA ALA A 256 -1.24 -25.05 6.31
C ALA A 256 -1.91 -26.27 6.96
N VAL A 257 -1.27 -27.43 6.95
CA VAL A 257 -1.79 -28.67 7.56
C VAL A 257 -1.23 -28.88 8.96
N THR A 258 0.08 -28.70 9.15
CA THR A 258 0.74 -28.99 10.43
C THR A 258 0.85 -27.78 11.35
N GLY A 259 0.82 -26.57 10.79
CA GLY A 259 1.06 -25.32 11.52
C GLY A 259 2.53 -25.06 11.85
N GLU A 260 3.43 -25.94 11.41
CA GLU A 260 4.87 -25.74 11.58
C GLU A 260 5.40 -24.71 10.58
N LEU A 261 6.48 -24.03 10.94
CA LEU A 261 7.22 -23.22 9.98
C LEU A 261 7.70 -24.09 8.82
N TYR A 262 7.33 -23.70 7.60
CA TYR A 262 7.79 -24.38 6.39
C TYR A 262 9.29 -24.13 6.14
N GLU A 263 9.74 -22.93 6.48
CA GLU A 263 11.13 -22.47 6.34
C GLU A 263 11.50 -21.51 7.47
N LYS A 264 12.78 -21.16 7.56
CA LYS A 264 13.24 -20.14 8.51
C LYS A 264 12.54 -18.80 8.19
N PRO A 265 12.06 -18.05 9.20
CA PRO A 265 11.49 -16.73 8.96
C PRO A 265 12.51 -15.82 8.27
N MET A 266 12.02 -15.04 7.33
CA MET A 266 12.82 -14.11 6.55
C MET A 266 12.67 -12.71 7.16
N MET A 267 13.79 -12.03 7.43
CA MET A 267 13.82 -10.76 8.13
C MET A 267 14.65 -9.74 7.35
N ASP A 268 14.05 -8.63 6.98
CA ASP A 268 14.75 -7.55 6.28
C ASP A 268 15.12 -6.40 7.23
N TYR A 269 16.24 -5.73 6.97
CA TYR A 269 16.82 -4.70 7.84
C TYR A 269 17.23 -3.46 7.04
N ALA A 270 17.07 -2.29 7.62
CA ALA A 270 17.56 -1.05 7.01
C ALA A 270 19.09 -1.08 6.82
N PRO A 271 19.63 -0.52 5.73
CA PRO A 271 18.97 0.30 4.71
C PRO A 271 18.56 -0.48 3.45
N VAL A 272 18.40 -1.80 3.52
CA VAL A 272 18.05 -2.58 2.32
C VAL A 272 16.60 -2.27 1.94
N GLU A 273 16.38 -1.91 0.67
CA GLU A 273 15.05 -1.59 0.13
C GLU A 273 14.58 -2.76 -0.76
N PHE A 274 13.80 -3.69 -0.20
CA PHE A 274 13.02 -4.61 -1.04
C PHE A 274 11.69 -4.01 -1.45
N ASN A 275 11.16 -4.46 -2.59
CA ASN A 275 9.74 -4.29 -2.81
C ASN A 275 9.03 -5.26 -1.87
N TYR A 276 7.97 -4.78 -1.25
CA TYR A 276 7.15 -5.57 -0.35
C TYR A 276 6.65 -6.87 -1.01
N LEU A 277 6.41 -6.89 -2.33
CA LEU A 277 6.04 -8.09 -3.07
C LEU A 277 7.12 -9.17 -3.13
N ASP A 278 8.39 -8.79 -2.97
CA ASP A 278 9.51 -9.73 -3.01
C ASP A 278 9.37 -10.81 -1.91
N PHE A 279 8.69 -10.46 -0.81
CA PHE A 279 8.40 -11.40 0.29
C PHE A 279 7.40 -12.50 -0.10
N LEU A 280 6.47 -12.21 -1.02
CA LEU A 280 5.51 -13.18 -1.55
C LEU A 280 6.14 -14.06 -2.63
N ILE A 281 7.08 -13.52 -3.40
CA ILE A 281 7.69 -14.23 -4.54
C ILE A 281 9.02 -14.93 -4.20
N ARG A 282 9.60 -14.73 -3.02
CA ARG A 282 10.74 -15.49 -2.47
C ARG A 282 11.80 -15.82 -3.52
N THR A 283 12.43 -14.79 -4.10
CA THR A 283 13.53 -14.98 -5.05
C THR A 283 14.83 -15.32 -4.31
N ASP A 284 15.72 -16.06 -4.97
CA ASP A 284 17.07 -16.34 -4.42
C ASP A 284 17.81 -15.04 -4.07
N GLU A 285 17.61 -13.99 -4.87
CA GLU A 285 18.15 -12.66 -4.62
C GLU A 285 17.63 -12.07 -3.31
N ALA A 286 16.31 -12.11 -3.07
CA ALA A 286 15.69 -11.60 -1.85
C ALA A 286 16.12 -12.40 -0.61
N VAL A 287 16.23 -13.73 -0.74
CA VAL A 287 16.71 -14.59 0.36
C VAL A 287 18.18 -14.31 0.66
N ALA A 288 19.02 -14.19 -0.37
CA ALA A 288 20.47 -13.97 -0.21
C ALA A 288 20.78 -12.61 0.43
N SER A 289 20.06 -11.56 0.06
CA SER A 289 20.24 -10.23 0.63
C SER A 289 19.79 -10.11 2.08
N ILE A 290 18.79 -10.90 2.47
CA ILE A 290 18.32 -10.99 3.86
C ILE A 290 19.29 -11.80 4.72
N ALA A 291 19.93 -12.81 4.13
CA ALA A 291 21.02 -13.56 4.76
C ALA A 291 22.36 -12.79 4.81
N GLY A 292 22.46 -11.61 4.16
CA GLY A 292 23.72 -10.99 3.79
C GLY A 292 23.87 -9.51 4.15
N LYS A 293 23.93 -9.21 5.45
CA LYS A 293 24.84 -8.23 6.08
C LYS A 293 25.12 -8.61 7.53
#